data_AF-A0A3B3HD12-F1
#
_entry.id   AF-A0A3B3HD12-F1
#
_cell.length_a   1.000
_cell.length_b   1.000
_cell.length_c   1.000
_cell.angle_alpha   90.00
_cell.angle_beta   90.00
_cell.angle_gamma   90.00
#
_symmetry.space_group_name_H-M   'P 1'
#
loop_
_entity.id
_entity.type
_entity.pdbx_description
1 polymer ?
#
loop_
_entity_poly.entity_id
_entity_poly.type
_entity_poly.pdbx_seq_one_letter_code
_entity_poly.pdbx_strand_id
1 'polypeptide(L)'
;MSSLLSQKKDQPCLKKEFYDSSSTSSTANTRSQRHERLSRLGLTRTEVPNDSSTNHAESYFLQRQRRLSARKKAEEESMNSEYKKMYEKAVVTNERLKSRLETSKQDLAVIQEQLQTAQNQRTCDSSSKMLEAEKQESWSLKKRISDMEEQLKVKAELKMENLKLKDENGALIRVITKLSK
;
A
#
# COMPACT_ATOMS: atom_id res chain seq x y z
N MET A 1 23.20 -37.80 24.67
CA MET A 1 22.34 -38.51 23.69
C MET A 1 21.13 -37.65 23.44
N SER A 2 21.19 -36.95 22.31
CA SER A 2 20.26 -35.93 21.82
C SER A 2 18.91 -36.53 21.42
N SER A 3 17.82 -35.77 21.52
CA SER A 3 16.84 -35.69 20.41
C SER A 3 16.00 -34.43 20.50
N LEU A 4 15.93 -33.73 19.37
CA LEU A 4 15.19 -32.50 19.13
C LEU A 4 13.77 -32.86 18.68
N LEU A 5 12.77 -32.20 19.27
CA LEU A 5 11.38 -32.28 18.85
C LEU A 5 11.19 -31.48 17.56
N SER A 6 11.09 -32.19 16.44
CA SER A 6 10.82 -31.64 15.11
C SER A 6 9.32 -31.44 14.92
N GLN A 7 8.84 -30.20 15.01
CA GLN A 7 7.48 -29.83 14.62
C GLN A 7 7.49 -29.37 13.16
N LYS A 8 6.83 -30.16 12.31
CA LYS A 8 6.52 -29.86 10.92
C LYS A 8 5.69 -28.57 10.82
N LYS A 9 6.13 -27.65 9.97
CA LYS A 9 5.33 -26.51 9.50
C LYS A 9 5.17 -26.65 8.00
N ASP A 10 3.99 -27.08 7.57
CA ASP A 10 3.58 -27.10 6.17
C ASP A 10 3.44 -25.66 5.67
N GLN A 11 4.13 -25.36 4.56
CA GLN A 11 4.07 -24.10 3.84
C GLN A 11 3.64 -24.45 2.40
N PRO A 12 2.52 -23.93 1.87
CA PRO A 12 2.18 -24.18 0.48
C PRO A 12 3.06 -23.32 -0.42
N CYS A 13 3.91 -24.01 -1.19
CA CYS A 13 4.66 -23.49 -2.31
C CYS A 13 3.70 -23.05 -3.42
N LEU A 14 3.58 -21.74 -3.67
CA LEU A 14 2.95 -21.21 -4.87
C LEU A 14 4.02 -20.99 -5.94
N LYS A 15 4.25 -22.03 -6.75
CA LYS A 15 4.80 -21.89 -8.10
C LYS A 15 3.75 -21.26 -9.00
N LYS A 16 4.07 -20.11 -9.60
CA LYS A 16 3.41 -19.67 -10.83
C LYS A 16 4.48 -19.12 -11.79
N GLU A 17 5.02 -20.06 -12.55
CA GLU A 17 5.70 -19.81 -13.82
C GLU A 17 4.70 -19.14 -14.76
N PHE A 18 4.98 -17.91 -15.19
CA PHE A 18 4.43 -17.36 -16.42
C PHE A 18 5.59 -17.18 -17.37
N TYR A 19 5.70 -18.12 -18.30
CA TYR A 19 6.35 -17.88 -19.58
C TYR A 19 5.63 -16.73 -20.26
N ASP A 20 6.34 -15.66 -20.60
CA ASP A 20 5.95 -14.80 -21.70
C ASP A 20 7.04 -14.88 -22.77
N SER A 21 6.75 -15.68 -23.79
CA SER A 21 7.54 -15.81 -24.98
C SER A 21 7.19 -14.66 -25.92
N SER A 22 8.04 -13.64 -26.00
CA SER A 22 8.03 -12.69 -27.12
C SER A 22 9.24 -12.94 -28.00
N SER A 23 9.13 -13.95 -28.86
CA SER A 23 9.94 -14.07 -30.08
C SER A 23 9.23 -13.37 -31.22
N THR A 24 9.67 -12.17 -31.59
CA THR A 24 9.45 -11.62 -32.93
C THR A 24 10.70 -10.86 -33.39
N SER A 25 11.46 -11.53 -34.26
CA SER A 25 12.13 -11.01 -35.45
C SER A 25 12.80 -9.63 -35.39
N SER A 26 14.14 -9.66 -35.38
CA SER A 26 15.02 -9.09 -36.42
C SER A 26 14.34 -8.21 -37.48
N THR A 27 14.73 -6.94 -37.52
CA THR A 27 15.21 -6.32 -38.76
C THR A 27 16.30 -5.29 -38.44
N ALA A 28 17.52 -5.60 -38.86
CA ALA A 28 18.64 -4.68 -38.89
C ALA A 28 18.34 -3.50 -39.85
N ASN A 29 18.40 -2.28 -39.34
CA ASN A 29 18.41 -1.08 -40.18
C ASN A 29 19.86 -0.75 -40.57
N THR A 30 20.37 -1.44 -41.59
CA THR A 30 21.48 -0.95 -42.40
C THR A 30 20.92 -0.45 -43.73
N ARG A 31 20.49 0.81 -43.77
CA ARG A 31 20.18 1.48 -45.05
C ARG A 31 21.07 2.68 -45.29
N SER A 32 22.19 2.35 -45.92
CA SER A 32 22.89 3.09 -46.97
C SER A 32 22.40 4.52 -47.24
N GLN A 33 23.24 5.47 -46.84
CA GLN A 33 23.28 6.83 -47.37
C GLN A 33 23.76 6.78 -48.83
N ARG A 34 22.85 6.50 -49.76
CA ARG A 34 23.08 6.68 -51.20
C ARG A 34 21.76 6.99 -51.87
N HIS A 35 21.42 8.27 -52.02
CA HIS A 35 20.65 8.80 -53.16
C HIS A 35 20.66 10.35 -53.10
N GLU A 36 21.83 10.97 -53.23
CA GLU A 36 21.90 12.31 -53.83
C GLU A 36 22.09 12.13 -55.34
N ARG A 37 20.99 11.90 -56.05
CA ARG A 37 20.90 12.24 -57.48
C ARG A 37 19.88 13.36 -57.60
N LEU A 38 20.42 14.57 -57.45
CA LEU A 38 19.87 15.84 -57.90
C LEU A 38 19.08 15.66 -59.20
N SER A 39 17.75 15.63 -59.11
CA SER A 39 16.87 15.89 -60.24
C SER A 39 16.54 17.38 -60.23
N ARG A 40 17.51 18.18 -60.69
CA ARG A 40 17.27 19.57 -61.10
C ARG A 40 16.58 19.53 -62.46
N LEU A 41 15.26 19.39 -62.46
CA LEU A 41 14.46 19.92 -63.55
C LEU A 41 14.03 21.31 -63.12
N GLY A 42 14.90 22.29 -63.43
CA GLY A 42 14.48 23.67 -63.51
C GLY A 42 13.53 23.78 -64.69
N LEU A 43 12.24 23.94 -64.42
CA LEU A 43 11.33 24.48 -65.40
C LEU A 43 11.54 25.99 -65.39
N THR A 44 12.33 26.41 -66.36
CA THR A 44 12.48 27.79 -66.79
C THR A 44 11.08 28.35 -67.01
N ARG A 45 10.72 29.36 -66.21
CA ARG A 45 9.53 30.19 -66.41
C ARG A 45 9.76 31.00 -67.68
N THR A 46 9.29 30.50 -68.81
CA THR A 46 9.25 31.24 -70.06
C THR A 46 7.92 31.98 -70.11
N GLU A 47 7.98 33.28 -69.83
CA GLU A 47 6.91 34.24 -70.11
C GLU A 47 6.79 34.37 -71.64
N VAL A 48 5.83 33.68 -72.28
CA VAL A 48 5.37 34.03 -73.64
C VAL A 48 3.85 33.86 -73.70
N PRO A 49 3.08 34.90 -74.07
CA PRO A 49 1.65 34.77 -74.33
C PRO A 49 1.49 34.18 -75.73
N ASN A 50 1.00 32.95 -75.86
CA ASN A 50 0.56 32.41 -77.14
C ASN A 50 -0.53 31.35 -76.93
N ASP A 51 -1.66 31.57 -77.61
CA ASP A 51 -2.73 30.61 -77.85
C ASP A 51 -2.14 29.32 -78.44
N SER A 52 -1.79 28.37 -77.58
CA SER A 52 -1.38 27.03 -77.97
C SER A 52 -2.54 26.10 -77.72
N SER A 53 -3.13 25.60 -78.81
CA SER A 53 -4.01 24.42 -78.82
C SER A 53 -3.35 23.30 -78.02
N THR A 54 -3.64 23.26 -76.72
CA THR A 54 -3.12 22.26 -75.80
C THR A 54 -3.60 20.92 -76.31
N ASN A 55 -2.68 20.03 -76.68
CA ASN A 55 -3.04 18.73 -77.26
C ASN A 55 -4.08 18.07 -76.35
N HIS A 56 -5.20 17.60 -76.91
CA HIS A 56 -6.32 17.03 -76.15
C HIS A 56 -5.86 15.94 -75.16
N ALA A 57 -4.83 15.18 -75.54
CA ALA A 57 -4.16 14.20 -74.69
C ALA A 57 -3.54 14.81 -73.42
N GLU A 58 -2.80 15.93 -73.52
CA GLU A 58 -2.15 16.58 -72.37
C GLU A 58 -3.17 17.15 -71.38
N SER A 59 -4.25 17.75 -71.88
CA SER A 59 -5.34 18.25 -71.03
C SER A 59 -6.00 17.11 -70.24
N TYR A 60 -6.21 15.95 -70.88
CA TYR A 60 -6.72 14.76 -70.21
C TYR A 60 -5.75 14.22 -69.15
N PHE A 61 -4.45 14.16 -69.43
CA PHE A 61 -3.44 13.75 -68.45
C PHE A 61 -3.37 14.69 -67.25
N LEU A 62 -3.42 16.00 -67.45
CA LEU A 62 -3.39 16.98 -66.38
C LEU A 62 -4.66 16.93 -65.53
N GLN A 63 -5.83 16.76 -66.15
CA GLN A 63 -7.10 16.55 -65.44
C GLN A 63 -7.08 15.26 -64.62
N ARG A 64 -6.54 14.17 -65.18
CA ARG A 64 -6.36 12.90 -64.47
C ARG A 64 -5.43 13.05 -63.27
N GLN A 65 -4.31 13.76 -63.43
CA GLN A 65 -3.35 14.02 -62.35
C GLN A 65 -4.02 14.84 -61.24
N ARG A 66 -4.74 15.92 -61.57
CA ARG A 66 -5.49 16.71 -60.58
C ARG A 66 -6.49 15.87 -59.80
N ARG A 67 -7.22 14.97 -60.46
CA ARG A 67 -8.16 14.05 -59.78
C ARG A 67 -7.46 13.09 -58.82
N LEU A 68 -6.30 12.56 -59.21
CA LEU A 68 -5.49 11.68 -58.34
C LEU A 68 -4.92 12.45 -57.14
N SER A 69 -4.41 13.67 -57.36
CA SER A 69 -3.93 14.54 -56.29
C SER A 69 -5.06 14.94 -55.33
N ALA A 70 -6.25 15.27 -55.84
CA ALA A 70 -7.41 15.58 -55.01
C ALA A 70 -7.86 14.37 -54.18
N ARG A 71 -7.85 13.16 -54.76
CA ARG A 71 -8.15 11.92 -54.04
C ARG A 71 -7.13 11.66 -52.92
N LYS A 72 -5.84 11.80 -53.21
CA LYS A 72 -4.77 11.64 -52.21
C LYS A 72 -4.91 12.67 -51.08
N LYS A 73 -5.21 13.92 -51.42
CA LYS A 73 -5.43 15.00 -50.44
C LYS A 73 -6.64 14.70 -49.55
N ALA A 74 -7.76 14.25 -50.11
CA ALA A 74 -8.93 13.88 -49.33
C ALA A 74 -8.67 12.69 -48.38
N GLU A 75 -7.88 11.71 -48.83
CA GLU A 75 -7.47 10.58 -48.00
C GLU A 75 -6.54 11.02 -46.84
N GLU A 76 -5.57 11.90 -47.13
CA GLU A 76 -4.68 12.49 -46.12
C GLU A 76 -5.44 13.36 -45.11
N GLU A 77 -6.41 14.16 -45.56
CA GLU A 77 -7.30 14.95 -44.69
C GLU A 77 -8.17 14.03 -43.80
N SER A 78 -8.68 12.93 -44.35
CA SER A 78 -9.43 11.93 -43.59
C SER A 78 -8.57 11.30 -42.50
N MET A 79 -7.35 10.85 -42.84
CA MET A 79 -6.41 10.29 -41.87
C MET A 79 -6.05 11.31 -40.80
N ASN A 80 -5.74 12.56 -41.19
CA ASN A 80 -5.41 13.62 -40.24
C ASN A 80 -6.56 13.89 -39.25
N SER A 81 -7.79 13.95 -39.75
CA SER A 81 -8.99 14.08 -38.92
C SER A 81 -9.15 12.90 -37.94
N GLU A 82 -8.89 11.67 -38.38
CA GLU A 82 -8.96 10.49 -37.51
C GLU A 82 -7.86 10.48 -36.44
N TYR A 83 -6.62 10.80 -36.81
CA TYR A 83 -5.52 10.97 -35.85
C TYR A 83 -5.84 12.04 -34.80
N LYS A 84 -6.39 13.18 -35.23
CA LYS A 84 -6.80 14.26 -34.32
C LYS A 84 -7.86 13.78 -33.33
N LYS A 85 -8.88 13.06 -33.79
CA LYS A 85 -9.93 12.49 -32.91
C LYS A 85 -9.37 11.49 -31.91
N MET A 86 -8.44 10.64 -32.33
CA MET A 86 -7.81 9.66 -31.44
C MET A 86 -6.93 10.34 -30.39
N TYR A 87 -6.19 11.37 -30.78
CA TYR A 87 -5.40 12.18 -29.85
C TYR A 87 -6.28 12.88 -28.81
N GLU A 88 -7.37 13.52 -29.23
CA GLU A 88 -8.31 14.17 -28.33
C GLU A 88 -8.93 13.19 -27.34
N LYS A 89 -9.37 12.01 -27.80
CA LYS A 89 -9.83 10.93 -26.92
C LYS A 89 -8.76 10.51 -25.91
N ALA A 90 -7.51 10.36 -26.37
CA ALA A 90 -6.40 9.99 -25.49
C ALA A 90 -6.17 11.06 -24.41
N VAL A 91 -6.19 12.35 -24.77
CA VAL A 91 -6.04 13.47 -23.83
C VAL A 91 -7.15 13.46 -22.78
N VAL A 92 -8.42 13.38 -23.20
CA VAL A 92 -9.57 13.33 -22.28
C VAL A 92 -9.44 12.14 -21.31
N THR A 93 -9.04 10.97 -21.81
CA THR A 93 -8.86 9.80 -20.93
C THR A 93 -7.69 9.98 -19.98
N ASN A 94 -6.60 10.62 -20.40
CA ASN A 94 -5.43 10.91 -19.56
C ASN A 94 -5.79 11.88 -18.43
N GLU A 95 -6.53 12.95 -18.74
CA GLU A 95 -7.02 13.90 -17.75
C GLU A 95 -7.93 13.22 -16.74
N ARG A 96 -8.89 12.41 -17.20
CA ARG A 96 -9.77 11.62 -16.32
C ARG A 96 -8.99 10.68 -15.40
N LEU A 97 -7.96 10.01 -15.92
CA LEU A 97 -7.11 9.12 -15.13
C LEU A 97 -6.29 9.89 -14.09
N LYS A 98 -5.75 11.06 -14.45
CA LYS A 98 -5.05 11.95 -13.51
C LYS A 98 -5.97 12.41 -12.38
N SER A 99 -7.19 12.85 -12.70
CA SER A 99 -8.17 13.23 -11.68
C SER A 99 -8.50 12.06 -10.75
N ARG A 100 -8.73 10.86 -11.29
CA ARG A 100 -9.02 9.66 -10.48
C ARG A 100 -7.83 9.25 -9.60
N LEU A 101 -6.61 9.41 -10.11
CA LEU A 101 -5.40 9.16 -9.32
C LEU A 101 -5.30 10.15 -8.16
N GLU A 102 -5.57 11.43 -8.42
CA GLU A 102 -5.49 12.47 -7.41
C GLU A 102 -6.56 12.29 -6.32
N THR A 103 -7.80 11.99 -6.69
CA THR A 103 -8.85 11.66 -5.71
C THR A 103 -8.47 10.44 -4.88
N SER A 104 -7.93 9.38 -5.51
CA SER A 104 -7.49 8.19 -4.78
C SER A 104 -6.34 8.49 -3.82
N LYS A 105 -5.43 9.41 -4.15
CA LYS A 105 -4.36 9.85 -3.22
C LYS A 105 -4.94 10.60 -2.03
N GLN A 106 -5.91 11.48 -2.26
CA GLN A 106 -6.59 12.21 -1.20
C GLN A 106 -7.35 11.25 -0.27
N ASP A 107 -8.08 10.28 -0.82
CA ASP A 107 -8.77 9.26 -0.05
C ASP A 107 -7.79 8.44 0.82
N LEU A 108 -6.66 8.04 0.25
CA LEU A 108 -5.61 7.35 1.00
C LEU A 108 -5.03 8.20 2.13
N ALA A 109 -4.81 9.50 1.90
CA ALA A 109 -4.32 10.41 2.93
C ALA A 109 -5.32 10.55 4.09
N VAL A 110 -6.62 10.68 3.77
CA VAL A 110 -7.70 10.73 4.79
C VAL A 110 -7.75 9.43 5.60
N ILE A 111 -7.67 8.26 4.94
CA ILE A 111 -7.67 6.97 5.63
C ILE A 111 -6.44 6.83 6.53
N GLN A 112 -5.26 7.27 6.07
CA GLN A 112 -4.04 7.25 6.87
C GLN A 112 -4.15 8.14 8.12
N GLU A 113 -4.68 9.35 7.97
CA GLU A 113 -4.93 10.25 9.09
C GLU A 113 -5.90 9.62 10.10
N GLN A 114 -7.04 9.11 9.65
CA GLN A 114 -8.03 8.45 10.51
C GLN A 114 -7.42 7.25 11.25
N LEU A 115 -6.60 6.45 10.58
CA LEU A 115 -5.90 5.32 11.19
C LEU A 115 -4.91 5.78 12.26
N GLN A 116 -4.13 6.84 11.98
CA GLN A 116 -3.20 7.41 12.94
C GLN A 116 -3.94 7.98 14.16
N THR A 117 -5.05 8.70 13.96
CA THR A 117 -5.89 9.23 15.03
C THR A 117 -6.48 8.11 15.88
N ALA A 118 -7.03 7.06 15.26
CA ALA A 118 -7.58 5.91 15.98
C ALA A 118 -6.50 5.13 16.74
N GLN A 119 -5.31 4.98 16.16
CA GLN A 119 -4.18 4.34 16.83
C GLN A 119 -3.72 5.16 18.04
N ASN A 120 -3.56 6.47 17.89
CA ASN A 120 -3.16 7.37 18.97
C ASN A 120 -4.18 7.39 20.11
N GLN A 121 -5.48 7.40 19.80
CA GLN A 121 -6.53 7.29 20.83
C GLN A 121 -6.43 5.97 21.60
N ARG A 122 -6.21 4.84 20.91
CA ARG A 122 -6.08 3.53 21.57
C ARG A 122 -4.83 3.43 22.43
N THR A 123 -3.70 3.90 21.93
CA THR A 123 -2.41 3.78 22.64
C THR A 123 -2.31 4.74 23.82
N CYS A 124 -2.80 5.98 23.69
CA CYS A 124 -2.69 6.98 24.74
C CYS A 124 -3.72 6.74 25.86
N ASP A 125 -5.00 6.56 25.52
CA ASP A 125 -6.05 6.47 26.53
C ASP A 125 -6.20 5.07 27.12
N SER A 126 -6.25 4.03 26.29
CA SER A 126 -6.59 2.69 26.79
C SER A 126 -5.41 2.01 27.47
N SER A 127 -4.20 2.13 26.91
CA SER A 127 -3.01 1.46 27.46
C SER A 127 -2.56 2.10 28.77
N SER A 128 -2.60 3.43 28.87
CA SER A 128 -2.17 4.14 30.10
C SER A 128 -3.20 3.97 31.22
N LYS A 129 -4.50 4.13 30.94
CA LYS A 129 -5.54 3.98 31.97
C LYS A 129 -5.61 2.55 32.53
N MET A 130 -5.47 1.54 31.67
CA MET A 130 -5.46 0.14 32.10
C MET A 130 -4.25 -0.17 32.99
N LEU A 131 -3.06 0.30 32.62
CA LEU A 131 -1.83 0.10 33.40
C LEU A 131 -1.89 0.78 34.77
N GLU A 132 -2.41 2.00 34.86
CA GLU A 132 -2.53 2.72 36.14
C GLU A 132 -3.59 2.08 37.05
N ALA A 133 -4.70 1.60 36.49
CA ALA A 133 -5.70 0.85 37.24
C ALA A 133 -5.13 -0.45 37.83
N GLU A 134 -4.35 -1.21 37.04
CA GLU A 134 -3.70 -2.45 37.48
C GLU A 134 -2.66 -2.18 38.59
N LYS A 135 -1.89 -1.09 38.49
CA LYS A 135 -0.96 -0.68 39.56
C LYS A 135 -1.70 -0.35 40.86
N GLN A 136 -2.81 0.38 40.78
CA GLN A 136 -3.60 0.75 41.94
C GLN A 136 -4.24 -0.47 42.60
N GLU A 137 -4.74 -1.43 41.80
CA GLU A 137 -5.23 -2.71 42.29
C GLU A 137 -4.12 -3.53 42.95
N SER A 138 -2.97 -3.66 42.29
CA SER A 138 -1.80 -4.36 42.84
C SER A 138 -1.35 -3.77 44.18
N TRP A 139 -1.30 -2.44 44.30
CA TRP A 139 -0.95 -1.79 45.56
C TRP A 139 -2.01 -2.01 46.65
N SER A 140 -3.29 -1.95 46.31
CA SER A 140 -4.40 -2.22 47.24
C SER A 140 -4.37 -3.67 47.75
N LEU A 141 -4.11 -4.63 46.86
CA LEU A 141 -3.94 -6.03 47.21
C LEU A 141 -2.71 -6.27 48.08
N LYS A 142 -1.57 -5.66 47.75
CA LYS A 142 -0.36 -5.73 48.59
C LYS A 142 -0.62 -5.20 50.00
N LYS A 143 -1.28 -4.05 50.12
CA LYS A 143 -1.67 -3.49 51.41
C LYS A 143 -2.58 -4.44 52.18
N ARG A 144 -3.59 -5.02 51.52
CA ARG A 144 -4.50 -6.01 52.11
C ARG A 144 -3.76 -7.24 52.63
N ILE A 145 -2.78 -7.73 51.87
CA ILE A 145 -1.93 -8.86 52.26
C ILE A 145 -1.13 -8.50 53.50
N SER A 146 -0.43 -7.36 53.51
CA SER A 146 0.34 -6.92 54.68
C SER A 146 -0.53 -6.72 55.92
N ASP A 147 -1.74 -6.17 55.78
CA ASP A 147 -2.70 -6.05 56.89
C ASP A 147 -3.13 -7.43 57.43
N MET A 148 -3.33 -8.41 56.54
CA MET A 148 -3.67 -9.79 56.93
C MET A 148 -2.49 -10.52 57.59
N GLU A 149 -1.27 -10.32 57.09
CA GLU A 149 -0.04 -10.86 57.67
C GLU A 149 0.15 -10.35 59.11
N GLU A 150 -0.06 -9.06 59.34
CA GLU A 150 0.04 -8.48 60.70
C GLU A 150 -1.05 -9.04 61.63
N GLN A 151 -2.29 -9.18 61.16
CA GLN A 151 -3.36 -9.81 61.95
C GLN A 151 -3.03 -11.25 62.34
N LEU A 152 -2.39 -12.02 61.45
CA LEU A 152 -1.96 -13.38 61.74
C LEU A 152 -0.86 -13.41 62.80
N LYS A 153 0.09 -12.46 62.74
CA LYS A 153 1.15 -12.31 63.74
C LYS A 153 0.58 -12.02 65.13
N VAL A 154 -0.30 -11.03 65.25
CA VAL A 154 -0.99 -10.70 66.52
C VAL A 154 -1.76 -11.91 67.05
N LYS A 155 -2.46 -12.64 66.17
CA LYS A 155 -3.20 -13.85 66.57
C LYS A 155 -2.27 -14.95 67.11
N ALA A 156 -1.08 -15.11 66.56
CA ALA A 156 -0.10 -16.07 67.04
C ALA A 156 0.45 -15.66 68.41
N GLU A 157 0.76 -14.39 68.61
CA GLU A 157 1.22 -13.84 69.90
C GLU A 157 0.17 -14.05 71.00
N LEU A 158 -1.08 -13.70 70.75
CA LEU A 158 -2.19 -13.91 71.69
C LEU A 158 -2.40 -15.39 72.05
N LYS A 159 -2.20 -16.31 71.10
CA LYS A 159 -2.28 -17.76 71.36
C LYS A 159 -1.17 -18.22 72.30
N MET A 160 0.06 -17.76 72.10
CA MET A 160 1.17 -18.09 72.98
C MET A 160 0.95 -17.52 74.39
N GLU A 161 0.48 -16.28 74.49
CA GLU A 161 0.16 -15.66 75.77
C GLU A 161 -0.97 -16.40 76.50
N ASN A 162 -2.03 -16.79 75.78
CA ASN A 162 -3.12 -17.57 76.37
C ASN A 162 -2.66 -18.94 76.86
N LEU A 163 -1.73 -19.59 76.16
CA LEU A 163 -1.13 -20.85 76.60
C LEU A 163 -0.32 -20.64 77.89
N LYS A 164 0.54 -19.61 77.93
CA LYS A 164 1.33 -19.27 79.11
C LYS A 164 0.44 -18.99 80.33
N LEU A 165 -0.63 -18.21 80.15
CA LEU A 165 -1.61 -17.94 81.20
C LEU A 165 -2.35 -19.20 81.64
N LYS A 166 -2.67 -20.12 80.71
CA LYS A 166 -3.26 -21.43 81.07
C LYS A 166 -2.32 -22.29 81.88
N ASP A 167 -1.03 -22.31 81.54
CA ASP A 167 -0.02 -23.07 82.28
C ASP A 167 0.18 -22.49 83.69
N GLU A 168 0.20 -21.16 83.80
CA GLU A 168 0.27 -20.44 85.07
C GLU A 168 -0.97 -20.68 85.94
N ASN A 169 -2.17 -20.55 85.36
CA ASN A 169 -3.42 -20.87 86.05
C ASN A 169 -3.46 -22.34 86.49
N GLY A 170 -2.99 -23.25 85.64
CA GLY A 170 -2.87 -24.67 85.97
C GLY A 170 -1.91 -24.91 87.13
N ALA A 171 -0.79 -24.18 87.20
CA ALA A 171 0.14 -24.22 88.32
C ALA A 171 -0.49 -23.69 89.61
N LEU A 172 -1.20 -22.56 89.55
CA LEU A 172 -1.91 -21.98 90.71
C LEU A 172 -3.00 -22.91 91.24
N ILE A 173 -3.83 -23.51 90.37
CA ILE A 173 -4.85 -24.49 90.77
C ILE A 173 -4.20 -25.67 91.50
N ARG A 174 -3.08 -26.19 91.00
CA ARG A 174 -2.33 -27.26 91.68
C ARG A 174 -1.86 -26.86 93.07
N VAL A 175 -1.34 -25.64 93.24
CA VAL A 175 -0.90 -25.11 94.54
C VAL A 175 -2.09 -24.99 95.50
N ILE A 176 -3.18 -24.35 95.08
CA ILE A 176 -4.40 -24.21 95.88
C ILE A 176 -4.94 -25.56 96.32
N THR A 177 -4.99 -26.54 95.41
CA THR A 177 -5.50 -27.89 95.70
C THR A 177 -4.65 -28.62 96.75
N LYS A 178 -3.33 -28.39 96.78
CA LYS A 178 -2.45 -28.94 97.82
C LYS A 178 -2.64 -28.27 99.18
N LEU A 179 -2.95 -26.97 99.19
CA LEU A 179 -3.16 -26.19 100.42
C LEU A 179 -4.59 -26.32 100.99
N SER A 180 -5.55 -26.82 100.20
CA SER A 180 -6.97 -26.95 100.59
C SER A 180 -7.35 -28.35 101.09
N LYS A 181 -6.37 -29.23 101.33
CA LYS A 181 -6.54 -30.54 101.97
C LYS A 181 -6.01 -30.47 103.39
#